data_AF-A0A0F9W5V3-F1
#
_entry.id   AF-A0A0F9W5V3-F1
#
_cell.length_a   1.000
_cell.length_b   1.000
_cell.length_c   1.000
_cell.angle_alpha   90.00
_cell.angle_beta   90.00
_cell.angle_gamma   90.00
#
_symmetry.space_group_name_H-M   'P 1'
#
loop_
_entity.id
_entity.type
_entity.pdbx_description
1 polymer ?
#
loop_
_entity_poly.entity_id
_entity_poly.type
_entity_poly.pdbx_seq_one_letter_code
_entity_poly.pdbx_strand_id
1 'polypeptide(L)'
;MEIRAYSTRAWRISTWRTTGAWPITSPPRSPIDHPLNDLLDADVIYIRLHGLGDQPYLYGDPGLPTALSARQIRETGLTGQVIFLEGCFGAQIADAFLEAGATTVVGNSGITWGRRFFLGPAQVVGKTWLKAFEAGLSPRKALDAALAEVRKKWGSRFEVGWRIQIRSEA
;
A
#
# COMPACT_ATOMS: atom_id res chain seq x y z
N MET A 1 6.22 -4.32 15.63
CA MET A 1 5.68 -4.37 14.27
C MET A 1 6.63 -3.59 13.39
N GLU A 2 7.37 -4.27 12.52
CA GLU A 2 8.28 -3.66 11.56
C GLU A 2 7.52 -3.26 10.30
N ILE A 3 7.67 -2.00 9.88
CA ILE A 3 7.04 -1.46 8.67
C ILE A 3 8.14 -1.13 7.67
N ARG A 4 8.06 -1.71 6.47
CA ARG A 4 8.87 -1.25 5.33
C ARG A 4 7.98 -0.70 4.23
N ALA A 5 8.51 0.24 3.45
CA ALA A 5 7.72 0.96 2.47
C ALA A 5 8.38 0.98 1.09
N TYR A 6 7.56 0.88 0.05
CA TYR A 6 7.94 1.08 -1.34
C TYR A 6 7.08 2.16 -1.99
N SER A 7 7.70 3.17 -2.59
CA SER A 7 7.01 4.38 -3.01
C SER A 7 7.50 4.92 -4.35
N THR A 8 6.74 5.82 -4.96
CA THR A 8 7.32 6.69 -6.01
C THR A 8 8.34 7.64 -5.40
N ARG A 9 9.34 8.09 -6.18
CA ARG A 9 10.36 9.01 -5.65
C ARG A 9 9.76 10.35 -5.27
N ALA A 10 8.78 10.85 -6.02
CA ALA A 10 8.12 12.11 -5.69
C ALA A 10 7.42 12.06 -4.32
N TRP A 11 6.93 10.90 -3.90
CA TRP A 11 6.12 10.72 -2.70
C TRP A 11 6.87 10.21 -1.47
N ARG A 12 8.19 10.02 -1.57
CA ARG A 12 9.00 9.48 -0.46
C ARG A 12 8.82 10.22 0.87
N ILE A 13 8.74 11.55 0.84
CA ILE A 13 8.62 12.38 2.05
C ILE A 13 7.28 12.16 2.75
N SER A 14 6.18 12.21 2.00
CA SER A 14 4.86 11.97 2.57
C SER A 14 4.66 10.50 2.96
N THR A 15 5.29 9.56 2.26
CA THR A 15 5.30 8.13 2.65
C THR A 15 5.99 7.94 4.00
N TRP A 16 7.15 8.56 4.21
CA TRP A 16 7.81 8.56 5.51
C TRP A 16 6.94 9.20 6.60
N ARG A 17 6.24 10.31 6.31
CA ARG A 17 5.31 10.93 7.27
C ARG A 17 4.07 10.07 7.59
N THR A 18 3.68 9.18 6.69
CA THR A 18 2.60 8.21 6.87
C THR A 18 3.06 7.02 7.71
N THR A 19 4.22 6.45 7.38
CA THR A 19 4.66 5.13 7.87
C THR A 19 5.70 5.18 8.99
N GLY A 20 6.43 6.28 9.14
CA GLY A 20 7.64 6.36 9.96
C GLY A 20 8.89 5.75 9.30
N ALA A 21 8.71 4.90 8.28
CA ALA A 21 9.79 4.22 7.56
C ALA A 21 10.23 5.01 6.32
N TRP A 22 11.53 5.07 6.08
CA TRP A 22 12.05 5.66 4.85
C TRP A 22 11.85 4.68 3.68
N PRO A 23 11.12 5.05 2.61
CA PRO A 23 10.77 4.08 1.59
C PRO A 23 11.93 3.81 0.62
N ILE A 24 11.99 2.58 0.13
CA ILE A 24 12.61 2.31 -1.17
C ILE A 24 11.78 3.04 -2.22
N THR A 25 12.43 3.60 -3.25
CA THR A 25 11.71 4.37 -4.29
C THR A 25 11.83 3.72 -5.65
N SER A 26 10.78 3.81 -6.45
CA SER A 26 10.80 3.46 -7.87
C SER A 26 11.32 4.62 -8.74
N PRO A 27 12.07 4.32 -9.83
CA PRO A 27 12.63 3.01 -10.17
C PRO A 27 13.69 2.58 -9.15
N PRO A 28 13.86 1.27 -8.93
CA PRO A 28 14.94 0.76 -8.08
C PRO A 28 16.31 1.22 -8.61
N ARG A 29 17.33 1.18 -7.76
CA ARG A 29 18.70 1.57 -8.14
C ARG A 29 19.27 0.67 -9.24
N SER A 30 18.79 -0.56 -9.37
CA SER A 30 19.17 -1.53 -10.39
C SER A 30 17.91 -2.15 -11.02
N PRO A 31 17.88 -2.38 -12.34
CA PRO A 31 16.77 -3.04 -13.03
C PRO A 31 16.68 -4.55 -12.74
N ILE A 32 17.70 -5.15 -12.13
CA ILE A 32 17.73 -6.58 -11.76
C ILE A 32 17.14 -6.80 -10.36
N ASP A 33 17.08 -5.76 -9.52
CA ASP A 33 16.61 -5.89 -8.15
C ASP A 33 15.09 -5.97 -8.13
N HIS A 34 14.54 -7.08 -7.62
CA HIS A 34 13.13 -7.17 -7.30
C HIS A 34 12.87 -6.41 -5.98
N PRO A 35 12.26 -5.20 -6.01
CA PRO A 35 12.26 -4.31 -4.85
C PRO A 35 11.48 -4.86 -3.65
N LEU A 36 10.62 -5.86 -3.84
CA LEU A 36 9.95 -6.53 -2.72
C LEU A 36 10.87 -7.47 -1.93
N ASN A 37 11.99 -7.95 -2.49
CA ASN A 37 12.92 -8.84 -1.78
C ASN A 37 13.55 -8.13 -0.57
N ASP A 38 13.79 -6.83 -0.69
CA ASP A 38 14.30 -5.98 0.39
C ASP A 38 13.25 -5.67 1.47
N LEU A 39 12.02 -6.15 1.32
CA LEU A 39 10.89 -5.85 2.21
C LEU A 39 10.37 -7.10 2.94
N LEU A 40 10.91 -8.29 2.64
CA LEU A 40 10.37 -9.58 3.10
C LEU A 40 10.48 -9.79 4.61
N ASP A 41 11.40 -9.09 5.28
CA ASP A 41 11.59 -9.15 6.74
C ASP A 41 10.66 -8.22 7.54
N ALA A 42 9.77 -7.48 6.88
CA ALA A 42 8.79 -6.62 7.54
C ALA A 42 7.53 -7.39 7.98
N ASP A 43 6.83 -6.90 9.00
CA ASP A 43 5.47 -7.36 9.33
C ASP A 43 4.44 -6.74 8.38
N VAL A 44 4.65 -5.46 8.04
CA VAL A 44 3.80 -4.68 7.14
C VAL A 44 4.63 -4.11 5.99
N ILE A 45 4.17 -4.38 4.76
CA ILE A 45 4.71 -3.76 3.55
C ILE A 45 3.73 -2.68 3.07
N TYR A 46 4.17 -1.42 3.15
CA TYR A 46 3.41 -0.26 2.74
C TYR A 46 3.80 0.17 1.32
N ILE A 47 2.88 0.05 0.36
CA ILE A 47 3.14 0.37 -1.04
C ILE A 47 2.37 1.60 -1.47
N ARG A 48 3.10 2.57 -1.99
CA ARG A 48 2.57 3.84 -2.50
C ARG A 48 3.12 4.13 -3.89
N LEU A 49 2.61 3.37 -4.83
CA LEU A 49 2.87 3.47 -6.26
C LEU A 49 1.60 3.96 -6.97
N HIS A 50 1.71 4.36 -8.23
CA HIS A 50 0.54 4.63 -9.06
C HIS A 50 -0.09 3.31 -9.52
N GLY A 51 -1.40 3.16 -9.38
CA GLY A 51 -2.16 2.16 -10.12
C GLY A 51 -3.02 2.81 -11.18
N LEU A 52 -3.30 2.06 -12.24
CA LEU A 52 -4.20 2.44 -13.32
C LEU A 52 -5.35 1.42 -13.33
N GLY A 53 -6.57 1.89 -13.59
CA GLY A 53 -7.73 1.00 -13.68
C GLY A 53 -7.55 -0.02 -14.81
N ASP A 54 -7.97 -1.26 -14.54
CA ASP A 54 -7.97 -2.39 -15.47
C ASP A 54 -6.56 -2.82 -15.91
N GLN A 55 -5.55 -2.54 -15.07
CA GLN A 55 -4.16 -2.89 -15.34
C GLN A 55 -3.54 -3.67 -14.17
N PRO A 56 -2.87 -4.81 -14.44
CA PRO A 56 -2.25 -5.63 -13.40
C PRO A 56 -0.85 -5.13 -13.01
N TYR A 57 -0.69 -3.80 -12.93
CA TYR A 57 0.60 -3.13 -12.76
C TYR A 57 0.51 -1.98 -11.76
N LEU A 58 1.63 -1.76 -11.06
CA LEU A 58 1.90 -0.57 -10.27
C LEU A 58 3.11 0.17 -10.87
N TYR A 59 3.07 1.49 -10.89
CA TYR A 59 4.02 2.36 -11.57
C TYR A 59 4.76 3.29 -10.61
N GLY A 60 5.97 3.69 -11.01
CA GLY A 60 6.80 4.68 -10.31
C GLY A 60 6.24 6.10 -10.43
N ASP A 61 7.07 7.13 -10.60
CA ASP A 61 6.57 8.49 -10.91
C ASP A 61 5.99 8.57 -12.34
N PRO A 62 5.18 9.60 -12.67
CA PRO A 62 4.62 9.76 -14.02
C PRO A 62 5.70 9.75 -15.11
N GLY A 63 5.47 8.97 -16.16
CA GLY A 63 6.43 8.77 -17.26
C GLY A 63 7.53 7.74 -16.96
N LEU A 64 7.54 7.11 -15.79
CA LEU A 64 8.47 6.05 -15.42
C LEU A 64 7.87 4.65 -15.68
N PRO A 65 8.72 3.61 -15.89
CA PRO A 65 8.27 2.26 -16.20
C PRO A 65 7.48 1.61 -15.04
N THR A 66 6.85 0.49 -15.36
CA THR A 66 6.24 -0.43 -14.39
C THR A 66 7.20 -0.70 -13.24
N ALA A 67 6.74 -0.44 -12.01
CA ALA A 67 7.48 -0.68 -10.79
C ALA A 67 7.24 -2.10 -10.26
N LEU A 68 6.00 -2.59 -10.35
CA LEU A 68 5.61 -3.97 -10.03
C LEU A 68 4.55 -4.45 -11.01
N SER A 69 4.67 -5.69 -11.45
CA SER A 69 3.60 -6.42 -12.13
C SER A 69 3.00 -7.49 -11.23
N ALA A 70 1.76 -7.90 -11.50
CA ALA A 70 1.12 -9.00 -10.77
C ALA A 70 1.94 -10.29 -10.84
N ARG A 71 2.59 -10.55 -11.99
CA ARG A 71 3.49 -11.70 -12.15
C ARG A 71 4.70 -11.62 -11.20
N GLN A 72 5.41 -10.49 -11.20
CA GLN A 72 6.55 -10.27 -10.31
C GLN A 72 6.15 -10.42 -8.84
N ILE A 73 4.99 -9.88 -8.45
CA ILE A 73 4.47 -10.02 -7.09
C ILE A 73 4.23 -11.50 -6.75
N ARG A 74 3.59 -12.29 -7.61
CA ARG A 74 3.38 -13.74 -7.36
C ARG A 74 4.67 -14.53 -7.20
N GLU A 75 5.73 -14.10 -7.88
CA GLU A 75 7.05 -14.71 -7.79
C GLU A 75 7.79 -14.30 -6.50
N THR A 76 7.23 -13.40 -5.69
CA THR A 76 7.76 -13.11 -4.35
C THR A 76 7.40 -14.20 -3.35
N GLY A 77 8.36 -14.56 -2.49
CA GLY A 77 8.12 -15.47 -1.38
C GLY A 77 7.63 -14.74 -0.14
N LEU A 78 6.44 -14.15 -0.18
CA LEU A 78 5.83 -13.59 1.03
C LEU A 78 5.50 -14.71 2.01
N THR A 79 5.72 -14.46 3.29
CA THR A 79 5.62 -15.46 4.37
C THR A 79 4.68 -15.00 5.46
N GLY A 80 3.62 -14.28 5.08
CA GLY A 80 2.55 -13.86 5.99
C GLY A 80 2.45 -12.35 6.22
N GLN A 81 3.17 -11.54 5.45
CA GLN A 81 3.13 -10.08 5.57
C GLN A 81 1.73 -9.52 5.34
N VAL A 82 1.45 -8.38 5.99
CA VAL A 82 0.28 -7.56 5.69
C VAL A 82 0.66 -6.46 4.70
N ILE A 83 -0.12 -6.33 3.62
CA ILE A 83 0.16 -5.39 2.55
C ILE A 83 -0.83 -4.23 2.61
N PHE A 84 -0.34 -3.00 2.54
CA PHE A 84 -1.17 -1.81 2.42
C PHE A 84 -0.87 -1.06 1.12
N LEU A 85 -1.85 -0.99 0.22
CA LEU A 85 -1.77 -0.38 -1.11
C LEU A 85 -2.48 0.98 -1.09
N GLU A 86 -1.73 2.07 -0.91
CA GLU A 86 -2.30 3.44 -0.82
C GLU A 86 -2.75 4.00 -2.18
N GLY A 87 -2.10 3.54 -3.25
CA GLY A 87 -2.28 4.05 -4.61
C GLY A 87 -3.69 3.85 -5.17
N CYS A 88 -4.02 4.65 -6.18
CA CYS A 88 -5.23 4.47 -6.97
C CYS A 88 -5.32 3.02 -7.46
N PHE A 89 -6.51 2.43 -7.42
CA PHE A 89 -6.79 1.08 -7.92
C PHE A 89 -5.91 -0.04 -7.32
N GLY A 90 -5.23 0.21 -6.20
CA GLY A 90 -4.36 -0.78 -5.55
C GLY A 90 -5.06 -2.11 -5.24
N ALA A 91 -6.36 -2.12 -4.92
CA ALA A 91 -7.09 -3.36 -4.66
C ALA A 91 -7.15 -4.32 -5.86
N GLN A 92 -6.93 -3.85 -7.09
CA GLN A 92 -6.99 -4.70 -8.29
C GLN A 92 -5.83 -5.72 -8.39
N ILE A 93 -4.73 -5.49 -7.67
CA ILE A 93 -3.57 -6.39 -7.65
C ILE A 93 -3.46 -7.19 -6.35
N ALA A 94 -4.46 -7.10 -5.48
CA ALA A 94 -4.43 -7.74 -4.17
C ALA A 94 -4.29 -9.26 -4.26
N ASP A 95 -4.95 -9.91 -5.22
CA ASP A 95 -4.88 -11.36 -5.38
C ASP A 95 -3.45 -11.83 -5.64
N ALA A 96 -2.65 -11.07 -6.39
CA ALA A 96 -1.24 -11.40 -6.62
C ALA A 96 -0.43 -11.43 -5.31
N PHE A 97 -0.70 -10.51 -4.38
CA PHE A 97 -0.05 -10.49 -3.06
C PHE A 97 -0.51 -11.66 -2.18
N LEU A 98 -1.80 -12.00 -2.21
CA LEU A 98 -2.33 -13.14 -1.46
C LEU A 98 -1.77 -14.46 -1.98
N GLU A 99 -1.71 -14.64 -3.30
CA GLU A 99 -1.09 -15.79 -3.96
C GLU A 99 0.42 -15.90 -3.66
N ALA A 100 1.10 -14.75 -3.53
CA ALA A 100 2.50 -14.68 -3.13
C ALA A 100 2.75 -15.04 -1.65
N GLY A 101 1.69 -15.11 -0.83
CA GLY A 101 1.77 -15.51 0.57
C GLY A 101 1.46 -14.43 1.61
N ALA A 102 0.97 -13.26 1.21
CA ALA A 102 0.44 -12.27 2.15
C ALA A 102 -0.77 -12.82 2.93
N THR A 103 -0.92 -12.42 4.19
CA THR A 103 -2.10 -12.77 5.01
C THR A 103 -3.27 -11.85 4.77
N THR A 104 -2.98 -10.57 4.52
CA THR A 104 -4.00 -9.53 4.34
C THR A 104 -3.49 -8.48 3.36
N VAL A 105 -4.38 -8.02 2.49
CA VAL A 105 -4.15 -6.87 1.61
C VAL A 105 -5.23 -5.83 1.83
N VAL A 106 -4.81 -4.61 2.13
CA VAL A 106 -5.68 -3.43 2.21
C VAL A 106 -5.38 -2.56 1.00
N GLY A 107 -6.40 -2.14 0.25
CA GLY A 107 -6.19 -1.31 -0.93
C GLY A 107 -7.44 -0.56 -1.34
N ASN A 108 -7.32 0.40 -2.26
CA ASN A 108 -8.46 1.12 -2.82
C ASN A 108 -8.82 0.61 -4.22
N SER A 109 -10.10 0.45 -4.54
CA SER A 109 -10.60 -0.01 -5.85
C SER A 109 -10.87 1.12 -6.85
N GLY A 110 -10.52 2.36 -6.51
CA GLY A 110 -10.78 3.56 -7.29
C GLY A 110 -9.67 4.60 -7.16
N ILE A 111 -10.01 5.86 -7.47
CA ILE A 111 -9.07 6.97 -7.39
C ILE A 111 -8.87 7.38 -5.93
N THR A 112 -7.60 7.48 -5.50
CA THR A 112 -7.23 8.04 -4.20
C THR A 112 -6.54 9.39 -4.37
N TRP A 113 -6.63 10.23 -3.34
CA TRP A 113 -6.09 11.59 -3.37
C TRP A 113 -4.96 11.72 -2.35
N GLY A 114 -3.76 11.89 -2.88
CA GLY A 114 -2.54 12.06 -2.11
C GLY A 114 -1.94 13.46 -2.21
N ARG A 115 -0.93 13.74 -1.37
CA ARG A 115 -0.10 14.93 -1.48
C ARG A 115 1.39 14.56 -1.44
N ARG A 116 2.22 15.38 -2.09
CA ARG A 116 3.66 15.13 -2.22
C ARG A 116 4.42 15.28 -0.91
N PHE A 117 4.18 16.38 -0.18
CA PHE A 117 4.94 16.75 1.01
C PHE A 117 4.14 16.66 2.32
N PHE A 118 2.81 16.66 2.24
CA PHE A 118 1.91 16.63 3.39
C PHE A 118 1.01 15.41 3.32
N LEU A 119 0.25 15.16 4.38
CA LEU A 119 -0.74 14.09 4.40
C LEU A 119 -2.06 14.61 3.81
N GLY A 120 -2.43 14.09 2.65
CA GLY A 120 -3.77 14.16 2.09
C GLY A 120 -4.66 13.02 2.60
N PRO A 121 -5.89 12.90 2.06
CA PRO A 121 -6.86 11.91 2.52
C PRO A 121 -6.32 10.47 2.49
N ALA A 122 -5.70 10.03 1.39
CA ALA A 122 -5.17 8.68 1.27
C ALA A 122 -4.05 8.38 2.28
N GLN A 123 -3.15 9.35 2.47
CA GLN A 123 -2.08 9.25 3.48
C GLN A 123 -2.65 9.18 4.91
N VAL A 124 -3.75 9.88 5.18
CA VAL A 124 -4.39 9.78 6.50
C VAL A 124 -5.08 8.44 6.71
N VAL A 125 -5.69 7.84 5.67
CA VAL A 125 -6.14 6.45 5.79
C VAL A 125 -4.97 5.56 6.18
N GLY A 126 -3.87 5.60 5.43
CA GLY A 126 -2.68 4.79 5.73
C GLY A 126 -2.13 5.02 7.13
N LYS A 127 -1.98 6.29 7.55
CA LYS A 127 -1.41 6.64 8.85
C LYS A 127 -2.30 6.20 10.00
N THR A 128 -3.59 6.43 9.90
CA THR A 128 -4.55 6.05 10.95
C THR A 128 -4.70 4.54 11.01
N TRP A 129 -4.72 3.86 9.85
CA TRP A 129 -4.74 2.40 9.78
C TRP A 129 -3.51 1.80 10.46
N LEU A 130 -2.30 2.26 10.12
CA LEU A 130 -1.05 1.77 10.71
C LEU A 130 -1.05 1.93 12.24
N LYS A 131 -1.43 3.12 12.74
CA LYS A 131 -1.52 3.38 14.18
C LYS A 131 -2.52 2.46 14.89
N ALA A 132 -3.69 2.28 14.28
CA ALA A 132 -4.74 1.43 14.84
C ALA A 132 -4.33 -0.05 14.85
N PHE A 133 -3.67 -0.50 13.78
CA PHE A 133 -3.16 -1.86 13.63
C PHE A 133 -2.00 -2.14 14.60
N GLU A 134 -1.06 -1.21 14.75
CA GLU A 134 0.02 -1.26 15.74
C GLU A 134 -0.51 -1.34 17.18
N ALA A 135 -1.65 -0.69 17.45
CA ALA A 135 -2.35 -0.77 18.73
C ALA A 135 -3.12 -2.09 18.94
N GLY A 136 -2.97 -3.08 18.06
CA GLY A 136 -3.55 -4.42 18.19
C GLY A 136 -4.99 -4.56 17.67
N LEU A 137 -5.53 -3.56 16.98
CA LEU A 137 -6.81 -3.75 16.28
C LEU A 137 -6.65 -4.69 15.09
N SER A 138 -7.69 -5.48 14.81
CA SER A 138 -7.70 -6.30 13.59
C SER A 138 -7.62 -5.41 12.34
N PRO A 139 -7.08 -5.92 11.22
CA PRO A 139 -6.95 -5.14 9.99
C PRO A 139 -8.25 -4.45 9.53
N ARG A 140 -9.41 -5.12 9.72
CA ARG A 140 -10.74 -4.58 9.42
C ARG A 140 -11.11 -3.40 10.35
N LYS A 141 -10.95 -3.57 11.67
CA LYS A 141 -11.25 -2.52 12.66
C LYS A 141 -10.33 -1.31 12.50
N ALA A 142 -9.06 -1.54 12.18
CA ALA A 142 -8.11 -0.48 11.86
C ALA A 142 -8.54 0.32 10.62
N LEU A 143 -9.07 -0.36 9.60
CA LEU A 143 -9.60 0.31 8.40
C LEU A 143 -10.86 1.12 8.71
N ASP A 144 -11.78 0.59 9.52
CA ASP A 144 -12.96 1.35 9.93
C ASP A 144 -12.60 2.63 10.69
N ALA A 145 -11.63 2.56 11.62
CA ALA A 145 -11.11 3.74 12.32
C ALA A 145 -10.47 4.76 11.35
N ALA A 146 -9.70 4.27 10.38
CA ALA A 146 -9.06 5.11 9.37
C ALA A 146 -10.07 5.85 8.47
N LEU A 147 -11.12 5.15 8.05
CA LEU A 147 -12.19 5.75 7.22
C LEU A 147 -13.02 6.75 8.02
N ALA A 148 -13.31 6.48 9.30
CA ALA A 148 -13.99 7.43 10.17
C ALA A 148 -13.20 8.74 10.36
N GLU A 149 -11.87 8.66 10.48
CA GLU A 149 -11.01 9.85 10.58
C GLU A 149 -11.04 10.68 9.28
N VAL A 150 -10.97 10.02 8.11
CA VAL A 150 -11.08 10.72 6.84
C VAL A 150 -12.47 11.34 6.65
N ARG A 151 -13.54 10.65 7.05
CA ARG A 151 -14.92 11.18 7.06
C ARG A 151 -15.01 12.50 7.80
N LYS A 152 -14.50 12.50 9.04
CA LYS A 152 -14.55 13.64 9.95
C LYS A 152 -13.83 14.85 9.37
N LYS A 153 -12.72 14.63 8.66
CA LYS A 153 -11.84 15.70 8.20
C LYS A 153 -12.13 16.21 6.78
N TRP A 154 -12.64 15.35 5.89
CA TRP A 154 -12.84 15.70 4.48
C TRP A 154 -14.20 15.30 3.90
N GLY A 155 -15.06 14.65 4.68
CA GLY A 155 -16.34 14.12 4.23
C GLY A 155 -16.25 12.76 3.53
N SER A 156 -17.41 12.18 3.23
CA SER A 156 -17.55 10.78 2.79
C SER A 156 -17.01 10.47 1.39
N ARG A 157 -16.84 11.48 0.53
CA ARG A 157 -16.37 11.29 -0.85
C ARG A 157 -14.94 10.69 -0.95
N PHE A 158 -14.16 10.74 0.13
CA PHE A 158 -12.78 10.24 0.16
C PHE A 158 -12.62 8.85 0.79
N GLU A 159 -13.73 8.24 1.24
CA GLU A 159 -13.73 6.90 1.82
C GLU A 159 -14.05 5.80 0.80
N VAL A 160 -14.54 6.18 -0.39
CA VAL A 160 -15.07 5.24 -1.36
C VAL A 160 -13.94 4.35 -1.90
N GLY A 161 -14.22 3.04 -1.97
CA GLY A 161 -13.38 2.07 -2.66
C GLY A 161 -12.32 1.39 -1.79
N TRP A 162 -12.12 1.75 -0.52
CA TRP A 162 -11.19 1.00 0.33
C TRP A 162 -11.75 -0.39 0.64
N ARG A 163 -10.92 -1.41 0.42
CA ARG A 163 -11.24 -2.83 0.58
C ARG A 163 -10.18 -3.51 1.42
N ILE A 164 -10.60 -4.58 2.06
CA ILE A 164 -9.71 -5.53 2.71
C ILE A 164 -9.97 -6.90 2.13
N GLN A 165 -8.90 -7.58 1.74
CA GLN A 165 -8.92 -8.97 1.31
C GLN A 165 -8.01 -9.74 2.25
N ILE A 166 -8.52 -10.83 2.79
CA ILE A 166 -7.83 -11.68 3.75
C ILE A 166 -7.69 -13.04 3.10
N ARG A 167 -6.52 -13.66 3.19
CA ARG A 167 -6.32 -15.03 2.72
C ARG A 167 -7.24 -15.95 3.52
N SER A 168 -8.13 -16.68 2.85
CA SER A 168 -8.87 -17.75 3.52
C SER A 168 -7.88 -18.84 3.90
N GLU A 169 -7.92 -19.30 5.15
CA GLU A 169 -7.25 -20.53 5.54
C GLU A 169 -7.85 -21.66 4.68
N ALA A 170 -7.00 -22.33 3.90
CA ALA A 170 -7.37 -23.45 3.04
C ALA A 170 -7.29 -24.77 3.80
#